data_AF-A0A971WFE5-F1
#
_entry.id   AF-A0A971WFE5-F1
#
_cell.length_a   1.000
_cell.length_b   1.000
_cell.length_c   1.000
_cell.angle_alpha   90.00
_cell.angle_beta   90.00
_cell.angle_gamma   90.00
#
_symmetry.space_group_name_H-M   'P 1'
#
loop_
_entity.id
_entity.type
_entity.pdbx_description
1 polymer ?
#
loop_
_entity_poly.entity_id
_entity_poly.type
_entity_poly.pdbx_seq_one_letter_code
_entity_poly.pdbx_strand_id
1 'polypeptide(L)' 'MNIAIRKAQNSDSKGVLRLLEQIAELHHQGRPDIFKSNTKKYTEDEFSEILKDKDKPIFVAVDEDENVFGYVFC' A
#
# COMPACT_ATOMS: atom_id res chain seq x y z
N MET A 1 15.22 -3.90 -14.90
CA MET A 1 14.00 -3.99 -14.07
C MET A 1 12.91 -3.23 -14.81
N ASN A 2 11.97 -3.94 -15.41
CA ASN A 2 10.84 -3.32 -16.08
C ASN A 2 9.72 -3.11 -15.05
N ILE A 3 9.18 -1.89 -14.95
CA ILE A 3 8.10 -1.57 -14.02
C ILE A 3 6.85 -1.28 -14.81
N ALA A 4 5.76 -1.99 -14.50
CA ALA A 4 4.45 -1.73 -15.03
C ALA A 4 3.59 -1.02 -13.97
N ILE A 5 2.82 -0.03 -14.39
CA ILE A 5 1.78 0.61 -13.55
C ILE A 5 0.43 0.05 -13.98
N ARG A 6 -0.32 -0.49 -13.04
CA ARG A 6 -1.67 -1.04 -13.27
C ARG A 6 -2.58 -0.78 -12.08
N LYS A 7 -3.89 -0.97 -12.28
CA LYS A 7 -4.83 -0.99 -11.15
C LYS A 7 -4.44 -2.12 -10.18
N ALA A 8 -4.60 -1.85 -8.90
CA ALA A 8 -4.38 -2.82 -7.85
C ALA A 8 -5.42 -3.94 -7.90
N GLN A 9 -5.01 -5.12 -7.48
CA GLN A 9 -5.83 -6.32 -7.31
C GLN A 9 -5.57 -6.92 -5.93
N ASN A 10 -6.42 -7.86 -5.52
CA ASN A 10 -6.33 -8.48 -4.19
C ASN A 10 -4.96 -9.12 -3.92
N SER A 11 -4.29 -9.68 -4.94
CA SER A 11 -2.95 -10.27 -4.78
C SER A 11 -1.87 -9.24 -4.39
N ASP A 12 -2.12 -7.95 -4.62
CA ASP A 12 -1.17 -6.89 -4.30
C ASP A 12 -1.24 -6.45 -2.83
N SER A 13 -2.23 -6.93 -2.06
CA SER A 13 -2.50 -6.46 -0.69
C SER A 13 -1.26 -6.52 0.18
N LYS A 14 -0.54 -7.66 0.19
CA LYS A 14 0.67 -7.85 0.97
C LYS A 14 1.76 -6.85 0.62
N GLY A 15 1.92 -6.56 -0.67
CA GLY A 15 2.89 -5.58 -1.16
C GLY A 15 2.55 -4.17 -0.73
N VAL A 16 1.30 -3.75 -0.91
CA VAL A 16 0.81 -2.41 -0.54
C VAL A 16 0.83 -2.21 0.98
N LEU A 17 0.34 -3.18 1.76
CA LEU A 17 0.32 -3.12 3.22
C LEU A 17 1.73 -3.06 3.81
N ARG A 18 2.69 -3.82 3.27
CA ARG A 18 4.11 -3.73 3.64
C ARG A 18 4.65 -2.32 3.43
N LEU A 19 4.37 -1.69 2.28
CA LEU A 19 4.83 -0.33 1.99
C LEU A 19 4.13 0.72 2.87
N LEU A 20 2.84 0.54 3.19
CA LEU A 20 2.12 1.37 4.15
C LEU A 20 2.74 1.29 5.56
N GLU A 21 3.10 0.09 6.02
CA GLU A 21 3.79 -0.12 7.30
C GLU A 21 5.16 0.58 7.33
N GLN A 22 5.95 0.45 6.27
CA GLN A 22 7.25 1.16 6.15
C GLN A 22 7.09 2.68 6.25
N ILE A 23 6.11 3.23 5.54
CA ILE A 23 5.84 4.67 5.59
C ILE A 23 5.36 5.09 6.98
N ALA A 24 4.49 4.31 7.64
CA ALA A 24 4.02 4.60 8.99
C ALA A 24 5.19 4.63 10.00
N GLU A 25 6.13 3.69 9.89
CA GLU A 25 7.34 3.65 10.72
C GLU A 25 8.25 4.85 10.45
N LEU A 26 8.44 5.26 9.19
CA LEU A 26 9.20 6.48 8.86
C LEU A 26 8.56 7.74 9.46
N HIS A 27 7.23 7.84 9.46
CA HIS A 27 6.51 8.94 10.10
C HIS A 27 6.70 8.93 11.62
N HIS A 28 6.62 7.76 12.26
CA HIS A 28 6.92 7.60 13.68
C HIS A 28 8.36 8.02 14.01
N GLN A 29 9.35 7.59 13.24
CA GLN A 29 10.75 7.97 13.46
C GLN A 29 10.96 9.49 13.33
N GLY A 30 10.28 10.14 12.38
CA GLY A 30 10.38 11.58 12.18
C GLY A 30 9.62 12.41 13.23
N ARG A 31 8.47 11.91 13.71
CA ARG A 31 7.58 12.59 14.68
C ARG A 31 6.94 11.58 15.64
N PRO A 32 7.70 11.01 16.59
CA PRO A 32 7.19 9.98 17.51
C PRO A 32 6.18 10.53 18.52
N ASP A 33 6.10 11.86 18.65
CA ASP A 33 5.10 12.57 19.44
C ASP A 33 3.73 12.64 18.75
N ILE A 34 3.68 12.50 17.42
CA ILE A 34 2.44 12.51 16.63
C ILE A 34 2.03 11.09 16.24
N PHE A 35 2.97 10.29 15.73
CA PHE A 35 2.67 9.00 15.12
C PHE A 35 3.06 7.83 16.03
N LYS A 36 2.25 6.77 16.04
CA LYS A 36 2.52 5.55 16.81
C LYS A 36 3.34 4.56 15.97
N SER A 37 4.28 3.86 16.61
CA SER A 37 5.02 2.74 16.02
C SER A 37 4.14 1.51 15.79
N ASN A 38 4.54 0.61 14.88
CA ASN A 38 3.91 -0.70 14.68
C ASN A 38 2.40 -0.66 14.37
N THR A 39 1.94 0.40 13.71
CA THR A 39 0.54 0.52 13.29
C THR A 39 0.33 0.05 11.86
N LYS A 40 -0.83 -0.57 11.61
CA LYS A 40 -1.31 -0.86 10.25
C LYS A 40 -2.48 0.07 9.95
N LYS A 41 -2.46 0.70 8.77
CA LYS A 41 -3.57 1.57 8.34
C LYS A 41 -4.80 0.76 7.92
N TYR A 42 -4.59 -0.40 7.31
CA TYR A 42 -5.63 -1.31 6.82
C TYR A 42 -5.23 -2.77 7.05
N THR A 43 -6.23 -3.62 7.20
CA THR A 43 -6.15 -5.08 7.07
C THR A 43 -6.28 -5.50 5.60
N GLU A 44 -5.99 -6.77 5.28
CA GLU A 44 -6.20 -7.30 3.93
C GLU A 44 -7.68 -7.27 3.52
N ASP A 45 -8.59 -7.52 4.46
CA ASP A 45 -10.04 -7.45 4.22
C ASP A 45 -10.49 -6.02 3.92
N GLU A 46 -10.06 -5.04 4.73
CA GLU A 46 -10.37 -3.62 4.47
C GLU A 46 -9.79 -3.14 3.14
N PHE A 47 -8.56 -3.55 2.81
CA PHE A 47 -7.96 -3.24 1.51
C PHE A 47 -8.80 -3.81 0.37
N SER A 48 -9.28 -5.05 0.51
CA SER A 48 -10.15 -5.71 -0.47
C SER A 48 -11.49 -4.98 -0.63
N GLU A 49 -12.04 -4.41 0.45
CA GLU A 49 -13.24 -3.57 0.35
C GLU A 49 -12.95 -2.24 -0.35
N ILE A 50 -11.81 -1.59 -0.09
CA ILE A 50 -11.43 -0.34 -0.77
C ILE A 50 -11.29 -0.58 -2.28
N LEU A 51 -10.73 -1.71 -2.71
CA LEU A 51 -10.60 -2.04 -4.13
C LEU A 51 -11.94 -2.15 -4.88
N LYS A 52 -13.06 -2.35 -4.17
CA LYS A 52 -14.39 -2.39 -4.78
C LYS A 52 -14.94 -1.01 -5.08
N ASP A 53 -14.43 0.04 -4.43
CA ASP A 53 -14.82 1.42 -4.67
C ASP A 53 -14.23 1.91 -6.01
N LYS A 54 -15.09 1.96 -7.03
CA LYS A 54 -14.70 2.37 -8.38
C LYS A 54 -14.34 3.86 -8.48
N ASP A 55 -14.79 4.67 -7.53
CA ASP A 55 -14.52 6.11 -7.49
C ASP A 55 -13.16 6.41 -6.83
N LYS A 56 -12.58 5.43 -6.12
CA LYS A 56 -11.25 5.53 -5.48
C LYS A 56 -10.30 4.45 -5.99
N PRO A 57 -9.89 4.50 -7.27
CA PRO A 57 -8.97 3.51 -7.81
C PRO A 57 -7.62 3.57 -7.09
N ILE A 58 -7.05 2.39 -6.85
CA ILE A 58 -5.67 2.25 -6.37
C ILE A 58 -4.83 1.77 -7.55
N PHE A 59 -3.67 2.39 -7.73
CA PHE A 59 -2.69 1.93 -8.71
C PHE A 59 -1.44 1.44 -8.00
N VAL A 60 -0.79 0.43 -8.59
CA VAL A 60 0.47 -0.15 -8.12
C VAL A 60 1.52 -0.13 -9.22
N ALA A 61 2.77 0.03 -8.81
CA ALA A 61 3.95 -0.18 -9.65
C ALA A 61 4.54 -1.56 -9.30
N VAL A 62 4.56 -2.47 -10.28
CA VAL A 62 5.02 -3.85 -10.11
C VAL A 62 6.14 -4.22 -11.08
N ASP A 63 7.01 -5.14 -10.68
CA ASP A 63 7.99 -5.76 -11.57
C ASP A 63 7.40 -6.98 -12.31
N GLU A 64 8.25 -7.68 -13.07
CA GLU A 64 7.87 -8.87 -13.86
C GLU A 64 7.45 -10.07 -12.99
N ASP A 65 7.84 -10.07 -11.70
CA ASP A 65 7.51 -11.10 -10.71
C ASP A 65 6.30 -10.68 -9.83
N GLU A 66 5.58 -9.62 -10.22
CA GLU A 66 4.44 -9.05 -9.50
C GLU A 66 4.77 -8.49 -8.10
N ASN A 67 6.05 -8.19 -7.83
CA ASN A 67 6.44 -7.53 -6.59
C ASN A 67 6.05 -6.06 -6.64
N VAL A 68 5.36 -5.57 -5.59
CA VAL A 68 4.93 -4.17 -5.49
C VAL A 68 6.06 -3.28 -4.98
N PHE A 69 6.41 -2.26 -5.77
CA PHE A 69 7.42 -1.24 -5.47
C PHE A 69 6.83 0.13 -5.13
N GLY A 70 5.56 0.37 -5.47
CA GLY A 70 4.89 1.62 -5.17
C GLY A 70 3.39 1.49 -5.32
N TYR A 71 2.65 2.40 -4.70
CA TYR A 71 1.21 2.51 -4.82
C TYR A 71 0.75 3.97 -4.76
N VAL A 72 -0.45 4.23 -5.26
CA VAL A 72 -1.16 5.49 -5.03
C VAL A 72 -2.65 5.20 -4.81
N PHE A 73 -3.22 5.81 -3.76
CA PHE A 73 -4.65 5.85 -3.50
C PHE A 73 -5.18 7.17 -4.07
N CYS A 74 -6.23 7.12 -4.90
CA CYS A 74 -6.89 8.29 -5.49
C CYS A 74 -8.06 8.81 -4.64
#